data_AF-A0A5J4V5I9-F1
#
_entry.id   AF-A0A5J4V5I9-F1
#
_cell.length_a   1.000
_cell.length_b   1.000
_cell.length_c   1.000
_cell.angle_alpha   90.00
_cell.angle_beta   90.00
_cell.angle_gamma   90.00
#
_symmetry.space_group_name_H-M   'P 1'
#
loop_
_entity.id
_entity.type
_entity.pdbx_description
1 polymer ?
#
loop_
_entity_poly.entity_id
_entity_poly.type
_entity_poly.pdbx_seq_one_letter_code
_entity_poly.pdbx_strand_id
1 'polypeptide(L)'
;MTYSEEWNELKDTQIVLSNYQSIKSIRQHASHGNLGSAIQMNIGEGNQHHKVDESALMNKTQLKDIVKKQLEIARIVIRATFHALYDEEHLIHNYKIAHSHKKVHHIQHAALIRKIQSQMLSIANSSHSKDGYSLIPSTHAQQLIQLYASWLTDHVQKNDRELTTLLIGKAPESELERDISVPAELIVPPSYKSFLDSDNASLQDKKLFNMMIRVMKLKLHTSH
;
A
#
# COMPACT_ATOMS: atom_id res chain seq x y z
N MET A 1 23.49 -16.20 -1.52
CA MET A 1 23.06 -14.94 -0.86
C MET A 1 21.55 -14.98 -0.65
N THR A 2 21.05 -15.78 0.29
CA THR A 2 19.60 -16.10 0.38
C THR A 2 18.98 -15.83 1.75
N TYR A 3 19.77 -15.78 2.83
CA TYR A 3 19.23 -15.58 4.18
C TYR A 3 18.60 -14.20 4.41
N SER A 4 19.23 -13.12 3.94
CA SER A 4 18.81 -11.73 4.22
C SER A 4 17.40 -11.37 3.75
N GLU A 5 16.90 -12.05 2.72
CA GLU A 5 15.69 -11.68 1.99
C GLU A 5 14.45 -12.32 2.62
N GLU A 6 14.50 -13.61 2.93
CA GLU A 6 13.45 -14.31 3.68
C GLU A 6 13.18 -13.66 5.05
N TRP A 7 14.22 -13.17 5.72
CA TRP A 7 14.09 -12.38 6.96
C TRP A 7 13.33 -11.06 6.76
N ASN A 8 13.36 -10.45 5.58
CA ASN A 8 12.69 -9.18 5.31
C ASN A 8 11.18 -9.35 5.15
N GLU A 9 10.71 -10.41 4.50
CA GLU A 9 9.27 -10.68 4.36
C GLU A 9 8.63 -11.05 5.71
N LEU A 10 9.29 -11.92 6.48
CA LEU A 10 8.92 -12.22 7.87
C LEU A 10 8.90 -10.95 8.71
N LYS A 11 9.89 -10.06 8.54
CA LYS A 11 9.98 -8.80 9.26
C LYS A 11 8.86 -7.83 8.87
N ASP A 12 8.58 -7.62 7.58
CA ASP A 12 7.52 -6.72 7.13
C ASP A 12 6.14 -7.23 7.59
N THR A 13 5.90 -8.54 7.48
CA THR A 13 4.67 -9.17 7.99
C THR A 13 4.55 -8.99 9.51
N GLN A 14 5.62 -9.21 10.26
CA GLN A 14 5.65 -8.97 11.71
C GLN A 14 5.42 -7.50 12.05
N ILE A 15 6.00 -6.56 11.29
CA ILE A 15 5.79 -5.12 11.46
C ILE A 15 4.32 -4.78 11.24
N VAL A 16 3.70 -5.28 10.17
CA VAL A 16 2.28 -5.04 9.87
C VAL A 16 1.40 -5.58 11.00
N LEU A 17 1.61 -6.83 11.41
CA LEU A 17 0.83 -7.47 12.48
C LEU A 17 1.01 -6.76 13.82
N SER A 18 2.25 -6.44 14.20
CA SER A 18 2.57 -5.72 15.43
C SER A 18 1.94 -4.33 15.46
N ASN A 19 2.07 -3.57 14.35
CA ASN A 19 1.47 -2.25 14.22
C ASN A 19 -0.05 -2.32 14.27
N TYR A 20 -0.67 -3.28 13.59
CA TYR A 20 -2.11 -3.49 13.63
C TYR A 20 -2.62 -3.82 15.04
N GLN A 21 -1.99 -4.77 15.72
CA GLN A 21 -2.34 -5.15 17.09
C GLN A 21 -2.18 -3.96 18.06
N SER A 22 -1.10 -3.21 17.92
CA SER A 22 -0.85 -2.01 18.72
C SER A 22 -1.91 -0.93 18.49
N ILE A 23 -2.24 -0.61 17.23
CA ILE A 23 -3.30 0.35 16.90
C ILE A 23 -4.65 -0.12 17.48
N LYS A 24 -4.98 -1.40 17.32
CA LYS A 24 -6.22 -1.99 17.84
C LYS A 24 -6.32 -1.85 19.35
N SER A 25 -5.25 -2.20 20.08
CA SER A 25 -5.19 -2.06 21.54
C SER A 25 -5.36 -0.59 21.97
N ILE A 26 -4.66 0.36 21.34
CA ILE A 26 -4.79 1.78 21.69
C ILE A 26 -6.23 2.27 21.49
N ARG A 27 -6.89 1.88 20.40
CA ARG A 27 -8.30 2.24 20.14
C ARG A 27 -9.27 1.61 21.15
N GLN A 28 -9.04 0.36 21.53
CA GLN A 28 -9.85 -0.32 22.56
C GLN A 28 -9.69 0.33 23.94
N HIS A 29 -8.49 0.73 24.34
CA HIS A 29 -8.28 1.42 25.61
C HIS A 29 -8.89 2.83 25.63
N ALA A 30 -8.87 3.54 24.50
CA ALA A 30 -9.57 4.82 24.36
C ALA A 30 -11.09 4.67 24.51
N SER A 31 -11.67 3.54 24.10
CA SER A 31 -13.12 3.27 24.27
C SER A 31 -13.49 2.82 25.69
N HIS A 32 -12.60 2.16 26.44
CA HIS A 32 -12.87 1.62 27.78
C HIS A 32 -12.49 2.57 28.93
N GLY A 33 -11.56 3.50 28.71
CA GLY A 33 -11.10 4.44 29.74
C GLY A 33 -12.15 5.46 30.21
N ASN A 34 -13.38 5.45 29.65
CA ASN A 34 -14.38 6.47 29.91
C ASN A 34 -15.73 5.95 30.46
N LEU A 35 -15.88 4.64 30.71
CA LEU A 35 -17.05 4.14 31.48
C LEU A 35 -17.01 4.56 32.96
N GLY A 36 -15.85 4.98 33.48
CA GLY A 36 -15.68 5.45 34.86
C GLY A 36 -16.04 6.92 35.10
N SER A 37 -16.31 7.70 34.04
CA SER A 37 -16.58 9.16 34.17
C SER A 37 -17.97 9.57 33.67
N ALA A 38 -18.81 8.61 33.24
CA ALA A 38 -20.14 8.86 32.67
C ALA A 38 -21.29 8.48 33.63
N ILE A 39 -21.11 8.65 34.94
CA ILE A 39 -22.23 8.71 35.89
C ILE A 39 -22.52 10.20 36.18
N GLN A 40 -23.22 10.88 35.27
CA GLN A 40 -24.25 11.87 35.61
C GLN A 40 -24.91 12.49 34.37
N MET A 41 -26.26 12.41 34.39
CA MET A 41 -27.25 13.17 33.60
C MET A 41 -27.31 12.80 32.10
N ASN A 42 -28.41 12.33 31.50
CA ASN A 42 -29.78 12.82 31.57
C ASN A 42 -30.73 11.79 30.94
N ILE A 43 -31.97 11.72 31.44
CA ILE A 43 -33.11 11.01 30.81
C ILE A 43 -33.63 11.91 29.68
N GLY A 44 -33.78 11.39 28.46
CA GLY A 44 -34.37 12.15 27.36
C GLY A 44 -34.23 11.46 25.99
N GLU A 45 -35.35 11.37 25.28
CA GLU A 45 -35.62 10.58 24.09
C GLU A 45 -34.76 10.92 22.85
N GLY A 46 -34.59 9.90 22.00
CA GLY A 46 -34.40 10.01 20.56
C GLY A 46 -33.16 10.75 20.09
N ASN A 47 -32.09 10.04 19.73
CA ASN A 47 -31.16 10.61 18.76
C ASN A 47 -30.35 9.58 17.98
N GLN A 48 -30.24 9.89 16.69
CA GLN A 48 -29.46 9.23 15.67
C GLN A 48 -28.03 8.98 16.18
N HIS A 49 -27.50 7.78 15.92
CA HIS A 49 -26.09 7.45 16.14
C HIS A 49 -25.19 8.35 15.28
N HIS A 50 -24.94 9.57 15.75
CA HIS A 50 -23.74 10.32 15.39
C HIS A 50 -22.57 9.52 15.94
N LYS A 51 -21.78 8.91 15.05
CA LYS A 51 -20.46 8.37 15.39
C LYS A 51 -19.66 9.54 15.95
N VAL A 52 -19.62 9.65 17.27
CA VAL A 52 -18.76 10.61 17.97
C VAL A 52 -17.34 10.35 17.48
N ASP A 53 -16.69 11.42 17.02
CA ASP A 53 -15.31 11.37 16.56
C ASP A 53 -14.42 10.99 17.75
N GLU A 54 -14.02 9.72 17.83
CA GLU A 54 -13.14 9.17 18.87
C GLU A 54 -11.79 9.91 18.96
N SER A 55 -11.51 10.80 18.00
CA SER A 55 -10.36 11.71 17.94
C SER A 55 -10.29 12.74 19.08
N ALA A 56 -11.43 13.14 19.65
CA ALA A 56 -11.47 14.13 20.72
C ALA A 56 -10.88 13.60 22.05
N LEU A 57 -10.64 12.29 22.15
CA LEU A 57 -10.23 11.58 23.36
C LEU A 57 -8.78 11.05 23.33
N MET A 58 -8.05 11.19 22.22
CA MET A 58 -6.67 10.70 22.11
C MET A 58 -5.64 11.79 22.40
N ASN A 59 -4.64 11.51 23.24
CA ASN A 59 -3.56 12.48 23.45
C ASN A 59 -2.68 12.60 22.18
N LYS A 60 -2.03 13.75 22.00
CA LYS A 60 -1.24 14.06 20.79
C LYS A 60 -0.13 13.03 20.51
N THR A 61 0.42 12.41 21.56
CA THR A 61 1.49 11.39 21.45
C THR A 61 0.94 10.07 20.90
N GLN A 62 -0.21 9.61 21.40
CA GLN A 62 -0.89 8.42 20.91
C GLN A 62 -1.33 8.59 19.46
N LEU A 63 -1.88 9.76 19.11
CA LEU A 63 -2.29 10.08 17.75
C LEU A 63 -1.11 10.05 16.78
N LYS A 64 -0.01 10.71 17.13
CA LYS A 64 1.24 10.67 16.36
C LYS A 64 1.76 9.25 16.15
N ASP A 65 1.70 8.41 17.17
CA ASP A 65 2.17 7.03 17.10
C ASP A 65 1.29 6.16 16.19
N ILE A 66 -0.05 6.26 16.31
CA ILE A 66 -0.99 5.58 15.41
C ILE A 66 -0.75 5.97 13.96
N VAL A 67 -0.65 7.27 13.68
CA VAL A 67 -0.45 7.77 12.32
C VAL A 67 0.86 7.25 11.74
N LYS A 68 1.95 7.26 12.52
CA LYS A 68 3.24 6.69 12.09
C LYS A 68 3.11 5.21 11.73
N LYS A 69 2.42 4.43 12.54
CA LYS A 69 2.19 2.99 12.31
C LYS A 69 1.33 2.74 11.08
N GLN A 70 0.27 3.53 10.87
CA GLN A 70 -0.56 3.45 9.67
C GLN A 70 0.23 3.78 8.40
N LEU A 71 1.07 4.83 8.44
CA LEU A 71 1.94 5.17 7.31
C LEU A 71 3.00 4.10 7.05
N GLU A 72 3.50 3.43 8.09
CA GLU A 72 4.45 2.31 7.93
C GLU A 72 3.80 1.12 7.23
N ILE A 73 2.58 0.73 7.62
CA ILE A 73 1.82 -0.31 6.92
C ILE A 73 1.63 0.08 5.44
N ALA A 74 1.25 1.33 5.17
CA ALA A 74 1.08 1.82 3.80
C ALA A 74 2.40 1.78 2.97
N ARG A 75 3.56 2.03 3.60
CA ARG A 75 4.88 1.88 2.96
C ARG A 75 5.19 0.43 2.57
N ILE A 76 4.85 -0.52 3.42
CA ILE A 76 5.05 -1.94 3.15
C ILE A 76 4.15 -2.37 1.98
N VAL A 77 2.87 -1.96 2.01
CA VAL A 77 1.91 -2.27 0.93
C VAL A 77 2.39 -1.74 -0.43
N ILE A 78 2.86 -0.50 -0.49
CA ILE A 78 3.35 0.06 -1.76
C ILE A 78 4.63 -0.64 -2.24
N ARG A 79 5.59 -0.95 -1.34
CA ARG A 79 6.80 -1.71 -1.67
C ARG A 79 6.46 -3.08 -2.24
N ALA A 80 5.59 -3.82 -1.54
CA ALA A 80 5.16 -5.15 -1.97
C ALA A 80 4.47 -5.11 -3.34
N THR A 81 3.58 -4.13 -3.55
CA THR A 81 2.88 -4.02 -4.84
C THR A 81 3.84 -3.70 -5.97
N PHE A 82 4.73 -2.72 -5.80
CA PHE A 82 5.71 -2.37 -6.82
C PHE A 82 6.65 -3.53 -7.13
N HIS A 83 7.05 -4.29 -6.11
CA HIS A 83 7.90 -5.46 -6.30
C HIS A 83 7.19 -6.56 -7.09
N ALA A 84 5.93 -6.88 -6.76
CA ALA A 84 5.15 -7.87 -7.50
C ALA A 84 5.06 -7.53 -9.00
N LEU A 85 4.75 -6.27 -9.33
CA LEU A 85 4.68 -5.81 -10.72
C LEU A 85 6.05 -5.84 -11.42
N TYR A 86 7.13 -5.49 -10.70
CA TYR A 86 8.49 -5.54 -11.23
C TYR A 86 8.89 -6.98 -11.57
N ASP A 87 8.61 -7.90 -10.65
CA ASP A 87 8.93 -9.32 -10.78
C ASP A 87 8.19 -9.95 -11.96
N GLU A 88 6.90 -9.66 -12.08
CA GLU A 88 6.08 -10.11 -13.21
C GLU A 88 6.60 -9.58 -14.55
N GLU A 89 6.96 -8.29 -14.62
CA GLU A 89 7.56 -7.71 -15.83
C GLU A 89 8.94 -8.32 -16.16
N HIS A 90 9.69 -8.72 -15.14
CA HIS A 90 10.95 -9.43 -15.31
C HIS A 90 10.72 -10.80 -15.94
N LEU A 91 9.73 -11.57 -15.49
CA LEU A 91 9.35 -12.85 -16.08
C LEU A 91 8.85 -12.68 -17.53
N ILE A 92 7.99 -11.69 -17.78
CA ILE A 92 7.51 -11.33 -19.13
C ILE A 92 8.68 -11.09 -20.08
N HIS A 93 9.70 -10.35 -19.61
CA HIS A 93 10.88 -10.03 -20.39
C HIS A 93 11.77 -11.25 -20.63
N ASN A 94 12.17 -11.95 -19.56
CA ASN A 94 13.13 -13.05 -19.63
C ASN A 94 12.62 -14.21 -20.46
N TYR A 95 11.33 -14.53 -20.34
CA TYR A 95 10.70 -15.64 -21.07
C TYR A 95 10.08 -15.24 -22.40
N LYS A 96 10.43 -14.03 -22.89
CA LYS A 96 10.07 -13.54 -24.23
C LYS A 96 8.57 -13.72 -24.49
N ILE A 97 7.75 -13.29 -23.53
CA ILE A 97 6.29 -13.30 -23.68
C ILE A 97 5.90 -12.36 -24.83
N ALA A 98 4.85 -12.74 -25.57
CA ALA A 98 4.45 -12.05 -26.79
C ALA A 98 4.23 -10.54 -26.55
N HIS A 99 4.64 -9.73 -27.52
CA HIS A 99 4.62 -8.26 -27.37
C HIS A 99 3.21 -7.72 -27.11
N SER A 100 2.17 -8.32 -27.70
CA SER A 100 0.76 -7.96 -27.45
C SER A 100 0.39 -8.11 -25.97
N HIS A 101 0.73 -9.23 -25.36
CA HIS A 101 0.45 -9.52 -23.95
C HIS A 101 1.29 -8.63 -23.02
N LYS A 102 2.59 -8.50 -23.30
CA LYS A 102 3.49 -7.56 -22.62
C LYS A 102 2.93 -6.14 -22.59
N LYS A 103 2.44 -5.64 -23.73
CA LYS A 103 1.89 -4.28 -23.85
C LYS A 103 0.67 -4.08 -22.96
N VAL A 104 -0.24 -5.05 -22.91
CA VAL A 104 -1.44 -4.99 -22.05
C VAL A 104 -1.05 -4.93 -20.58
N HIS A 105 -0.17 -5.84 -20.14
CA HIS A 105 0.38 -5.86 -18.78
C HIS A 105 0.98 -4.52 -18.37
N HIS A 106 1.91 -4.01 -19.17
CA HIS A 106 2.58 -2.74 -18.92
C HIS A 106 1.61 -1.56 -18.76
N ILE A 107 0.57 -1.48 -19.59
CA ILE A 107 -0.44 -0.42 -19.51
C ILE A 107 -1.24 -0.54 -18.20
N GLN A 108 -1.66 -1.75 -17.84
CA GLN A 108 -2.43 -2.00 -16.63
C GLN A 108 -1.61 -1.75 -15.36
N HIS A 109 -0.34 -2.16 -15.33
CA HIS A 109 0.59 -1.89 -14.23
C HIS A 109 0.77 -0.38 -14.02
N ALA A 110 1.07 0.36 -15.08
CA ALA A 110 1.22 1.81 -15.01
C ALA A 110 -0.08 2.49 -14.51
N ALA A 111 -1.24 2.04 -14.98
CA ALA A 111 -2.54 2.57 -14.54
C ALA A 111 -2.81 2.28 -13.05
N LEU A 112 -2.50 1.08 -12.57
CA LEU A 112 -2.63 0.72 -11.16
C LEU A 112 -1.71 1.58 -10.30
N ILE A 113 -0.45 1.71 -10.69
CA ILE A 113 0.54 2.51 -9.94
C ILE A 113 0.07 3.95 -9.78
N ARG A 114 -0.48 4.58 -10.83
CA ARG A 114 -1.03 5.94 -10.75
C ARG A 114 -2.18 6.05 -9.74
N LYS A 115 -3.06 5.03 -9.68
CA LYS A 115 -4.16 4.97 -8.71
C LYS A 115 -3.63 4.81 -7.28
N ILE A 116 -2.69 3.89 -7.06
CA ILE A 116 -2.04 3.68 -5.75
C ILE A 116 -1.34 4.95 -5.29
N GLN A 117 -0.57 5.59 -6.16
CA GLN A 117 0.11 6.84 -5.87
C GLN A 117 -0.85 7.93 -5.40
N SER A 118 -1.98 8.09 -6.08
CA SER A 118 -3.01 9.07 -5.70
C SER A 118 -3.60 8.77 -4.32
N GLN A 119 -3.84 7.49 -4.01
CA GLN A 119 -4.33 7.07 -2.70
C GLN A 119 -3.30 7.28 -1.58
N MET A 120 -2.03 6.92 -1.83
CA MET A 120 -0.95 7.09 -0.84
C MET A 120 -0.69 8.57 -0.52
N LEU A 121 -0.75 9.44 -1.54
CA LEU A 121 -0.66 10.88 -1.34
C LEU A 121 -1.85 11.42 -0.54
N SER A 122 -3.06 10.93 -0.78
CA SER A 122 -4.26 11.32 -0.03
C SER A 122 -4.15 10.90 1.44
N ILE A 123 -3.70 9.67 1.70
CA ILE A 123 -3.41 9.16 3.04
C ILE A 123 -2.37 10.04 3.74
N ALA A 124 -1.23 10.29 3.08
CA ALA A 124 -0.16 11.12 3.64
C ALA A 124 -0.63 12.55 3.94
N ASN A 125 -1.42 13.16 3.06
CA ASN A 125 -1.95 14.50 3.29
C ASN A 125 -2.98 14.53 4.43
N SER A 126 -3.82 13.51 4.56
CA SER A 126 -4.79 13.40 5.65
C SER A 126 -4.17 13.13 7.03
N SER A 127 -2.90 12.74 7.05
CA SER A 127 -2.16 12.41 8.27
C SER A 127 -1.69 13.64 9.06
N HIS A 128 -1.83 14.84 8.48
CA HIS A 128 -1.42 16.10 9.06
C HIS A 128 -2.52 17.17 8.95
N SER A 129 -2.65 17.98 10.00
CA SER A 129 -3.44 19.21 10.05
C SER A 129 -2.56 20.40 10.44
N LYS A 130 -3.13 21.61 10.47
CA LYS A 130 -2.43 22.82 10.95
C LYS A 130 -1.90 22.67 12.38
N ASP A 131 -2.53 21.82 13.19
CA ASP A 131 -2.22 21.64 14.62
C ASP A 131 -1.35 20.40 14.90
N GLY A 132 -0.89 19.69 13.87
CA GLY A 132 0.01 18.55 13.99
C GLY A 132 -0.49 17.30 13.25
N TYR A 133 -0.45 16.16 13.92
CA TYR A 133 -0.96 14.90 13.35
C TYR A 133 -2.48 14.85 13.44
N SER A 134 -3.13 14.30 12.42
CA SER A 134 -4.58 14.08 12.36
C SER A 134 -4.90 12.62 12.09
N LEU A 135 -6.08 12.16 12.53
CA LEU A 135 -6.54 10.82 12.21
C LEU A 135 -6.71 10.68 10.70
N ILE A 136 -6.15 9.61 10.16
CA ILE A 136 -6.36 9.21 8.78
C ILE A 136 -7.77 8.61 8.67
N PRO A 137 -8.69 9.20 7.87
CA PRO A 137 -10.03 8.68 7.69
C PRO A 137 -10.04 7.23 7.21
N SER A 138 -10.93 6.41 7.79
CA SER A 138 -11.07 4.99 7.39
C SER A 138 -11.52 4.81 5.94
N THR A 139 -12.11 5.85 5.33
CA THR A 139 -12.49 5.86 3.92
C THR A 139 -11.30 5.61 2.99
N HIS A 140 -10.09 6.06 3.35
CA HIS A 140 -8.89 5.74 2.58
C HIS A 140 -8.55 4.25 2.59
N ALA A 141 -8.70 3.58 3.72
CA ALA A 141 -8.51 2.13 3.80
C ALA A 141 -9.57 1.39 2.96
N GLN A 142 -10.82 1.84 2.99
CA GLN A 142 -11.89 1.28 2.15
C GLN A 142 -11.61 1.48 0.65
N GLN A 143 -11.12 2.65 0.25
CA GLN A 143 -10.72 2.95 -1.12
C GLN A 143 -9.57 2.05 -1.58
N LEU A 144 -8.56 1.82 -0.72
CA LEU A 144 -7.49 0.88 -1.02
C LEU A 144 -8.01 -0.55 -1.16
N ILE A 145 -8.86 -1.02 -0.25
CA ILE A 145 -9.47 -2.36 -0.34
C ILE A 145 -10.24 -2.51 -1.66
N GLN A 146 -11.05 -1.54 -2.03
CA GLN A 146 -11.80 -1.55 -3.29
C GLN A 146 -10.87 -1.54 -4.51
N LEU A 147 -9.79 -0.75 -4.47
CA LEU A 147 -8.79 -0.70 -5.52
C LEU A 147 -8.12 -2.07 -5.73
N TYR A 148 -7.66 -2.70 -4.65
CA TYR A 148 -7.03 -4.03 -4.72
C TYR A 148 -8.04 -5.12 -5.09
N ALA A 149 -9.27 -5.06 -4.61
CA ALA A 149 -10.31 -6.01 -4.99
C ALA A 149 -10.63 -5.96 -6.49
N SER A 150 -10.79 -4.75 -7.05
CA SER A 150 -10.96 -4.60 -8.51
C SER A 150 -9.73 -5.07 -9.28
N TRP A 151 -8.52 -4.76 -8.80
CA TRP A 151 -7.28 -5.24 -9.45
C TRP A 151 -7.19 -6.78 -9.45
N LEU A 152 -7.51 -7.45 -8.34
CA LEU A 152 -7.54 -8.91 -8.27
C LEU A 152 -8.51 -9.52 -9.30
N THR A 153 -9.69 -8.94 -9.46
CA THR A 153 -10.70 -9.46 -10.40
C THR A 153 -10.41 -9.12 -11.87
N ASP A 154 -9.94 -7.91 -12.15
CA ASP A 154 -9.80 -7.42 -13.53
C ASP A 154 -8.42 -7.67 -14.13
N HIS A 155 -7.39 -7.73 -13.30
CA HIS A 155 -6.03 -7.97 -13.74
C HIS A 155 -5.61 -9.40 -13.42
N VAL A 156 -5.53 -9.75 -12.14
CA VAL A 156 -4.92 -11.02 -11.69
C VAL A 156 -5.67 -12.24 -12.23
N GLN A 157 -7.00 -12.26 -12.11
CA GLN A 157 -7.81 -13.40 -12.59
C GLN A 157 -7.82 -13.56 -14.12
N LYS A 158 -7.42 -12.53 -14.88
CA LYS A 158 -7.52 -12.51 -16.35
C LYS A 158 -6.13 -12.51 -16.99
N ASN A 159 -5.36 -11.45 -16.79
CA ASN A 159 -4.08 -11.21 -17.46
C ASN A 159 -2.96 -12.04 -16.83
N ASP A 160 -2.87 -12.08 -15.50
CA ASP A 160 -1.80 -12.82 -14.81
C ASP A 160 -2.05 -14.33 -14.94
N ARG A 161 -3.31 -14.77 -14.90
CA ARG A 161 -3.68 -16.17 -15.19
C ARG A 161 -3.27 -16.60 -16.60
N GLU A 162 -3.51 -15.75 -17.60
CA GLU A 162 -3.04 -15.98 -18.97
C GLU A 162 -1.51 -16.00 -19.02
N LEU A 163 -0.85 -15.06 -18.33
CA LEU A 163 0.60 -15.02 -18.22
C LEU A 163 1.17 -16.32 -17.62
N THR A 164 0.59 -16.83 -16.52
CA THR A 164 0.99 -18.11 -15.93
C THR A 164 0.92 -19.23 -16.97
N THR A 165 -0.16 -19.29 -17.74
CA THR A 165 -0.32 -20.30 -18.79
C THR A 165 0.76 -20.18 -19.88
N LEU A 166 1.16 -18.95 -20.23
CA LEU A 166 2.21 -18.69 -21.20
C LEU A 166 3.62 -18.97 -20.67
N LEU A 167 3.81 -18.86 -19.35
CA LEU A 167 5.08 -19.14 -18.67
C LEU A 167 5.29 -20.65 -18.45
N ILE A 168 4.22 -21.42 -18.27
CA ILE A 168 4.30 -22.89 -18.20
C ILE A 168 4.94 -23.42 -19.48
N GLY A 169 6.02 -24.19 -19.33
CA GLY A 169 6.81 -24.74 -20.43
C GLY A 169 7.83 -23.76 -21.04
N LYS A 170 7.90 -22.51 -20.55
CA LYS A 170 8.96 -21.55 -20.88
C LYS A 170 9.90 -21.27 -19.71
N ALA A 171 9.33 -21.09 -18.52
CA ALA A 171 10.07 -20.85 -17.29
C ALA A 171 10.31 -22.15 -16.52
N PRO A 172 11.47 -22.31 -15.85
CA PRO A 172 11.68 -23.39 -14.90
C PRO A 172 10.66 -23.34 -13.76
N GLU A 173 10.20 -24.49 -13.30
CA GLU A 173 9.27 -24.61 -12.17
C GLU A 173 9.85 -23.94 -10.91
N SER A 174 11.16 -24.04 -10.69
CA SER A 174 11.85 -23.36 -9.59
C SER A 174 11.74 -21.83 -9.62
N GLU A 175 11.49 -21.22 -10.78
CA GLU A 175 11.23 -19.77 -10.86
C GLU A 175 9.75 -19.42 -10.72
N LEU A 176 8.84 -20.35 -11.03
CA LEU A 176 7.39 -20.16 -10.91
C LEU A 176 6.90 -20.37 -9.48
N GLU A 177 7.56 -21.25 -8.72
CA GLU A 177 7.20 -21.59 -7.35
C GLU A 177 8.09 -20.93 -6.30
N ARG A 178 9.02 -20.05 -6.70
CA ARG A 178 9.91 -19.40 -5.74
C ARG A 178 9.12 -18.46 -4.83
N ASP A 179 9.56 -18.41 -3.58
CA ASP A 179 9.17 -17.34 -2.67
C ASP A 179 9.82 -16.02 -3.12
N ILE A 180 9.02 -14.97 -3.12
CA ILE A 180 9.42 -13.64 -3.59
C ILE A 180 9.51 -12.70 -2.40
N SER A 181 10.72 -12.56 -1.86
CA SER A 181 10.97 -11.59 -0.79
C SER A 181 10.87 -10.15 -1.31
N VAL A 182 10.13 -9.31 -0.57
CA VAL A 182 10.03 -7.88 -0.87
C VAL A 182 11.24 -7.11 -0.31
N PRO A 183 12.04 -6.43 -1.15
CA PRO A 183 13.19 -5.68 -0.71
C PRO A 183 12.79 -4.45 0.12
N ALA A 184 13.69 -3.99 1.01
CA ALA A 184 13.50 -2.79 1.82
C ALA A 184 13.41 -1.50 0.97
N GLU A 185 13.95 -1.56 -0.25
CA GLU A 185 13.92 -0.47 -1.22
C GLU A 185 12.73 -0.61 -2.17
N LEU A 186 12.22 0.52 -2.63
CA LEU A 186 11.20 0.55 -3.67
C LEU A 186 11.86 0.32 -5.03
N ILE A 187 11.58 -0.84 -5.62
CA ILE A 187 11.96 -1.16 -7.00
C ILE A 187 10.82 -0.71 -7.92
N VAL A 188 11.14 0.09 -8.94
CA VAL A 188 10.13 0.61 -9.89
C VAL A 188 10.04 -0.33 -11.08
N PRO A 189 8.83 -0.84 -11.44
CA PRO A 189 8.65 -1.68 -12.62
C PRO A 189 9.16 -1.01 -13.91
N PRO A 190 9.85 -1.73 -14.81
CA PRO A 190 10.37 -1.17 -16.06
C PRO A 190 9.32 -0.42 -16.89
N SER A 191 8.08 -0.91 -16.93
CA SER A 191 6.96 -0.30 -17.64
C SER A 191 6.67 1.10 -17.11
N TYR A 192 6.64 1.26 -15.78
CA TYR A 192 6.33 2.53 -15.15
C TYR A 192 7.50 3.51 -15.23
N LYS A 193 8.73 3.02 -15.11
CA LYS A 193 9.94 3.81 -15.36
C LYS A 193 9.93 4.37 -16.79
N SER A 194 9.68 3.50 -17.77
CA SER A 194 9.59 3.88 -19.19
C SER A 194 8.44 4.85 -19.45
N PHE A 195 7.29 4.64 -18.80
CA PHE A 195 6.16 5.57 -18.87
C PHE A 195 6.57 6.95 -18.36
N LEU A 196 7.16 7.03 -17.16
CA LEU A 196 7.62 8.29 -16.58
C LEU A 196 8.64 8.97 -17.50
N ASP A 197 9.56 8.25 -18.12
CA ASP A 197 10.58 8.82 -18.99
C ASP A 197 10.06 9.19 -20.40
N SER A 198 8.88 8.71 -20.79
CA SER A 198 8.28 8.97 -22.10
C SER A 198 7.61 10.34 -22.22
N ASP A 199 7.42 10.80 -23.47
CA ASP A 199 6.65 12.02 -23.78
C ASP A 199 5.17 11.93 -23.37
N ASN A 200 4.68 10.73 -23.06
CA ASN A 200 3.30 10.51 -22.61
C ASN A 200 3.11 10.77 -21.11
N ALA A 201 4.19 10.82 -20.32
CA ALA A 201 4.10 11.21 -18.92
C ALA A 201 4.00 12.72 -18.80
N SER A 202 2.92 13.19 -18.17
CA SER A 202 2.83 14.60 -17.85
C SER A 202 3.89 14.99 -16.82
N LEU A 203 4.30 16.26 -16.82
CA LEU A 203 5.12 16.83 -15.72
C LEU A 203 4.48 16.57 -14.35
N GLN A 204 3.15 16.48 -14.31
CA GLN A 204 2.39 16.14 -13.12
C GLN A 204 2.64 14.70 -12.65
N ASP A 205 2.76 13.71 -13.55
CA ASP A 205 2.98 12.30 -13.16
C ASP A 205 4.35 12.14 -12.46
N LYS A 206 5.43 12.70 -13.04
CA LYS A 206 6.76 12.72 -12.41
C LYS A 206 6.74 13.43 -11.05
N LYS A 207 6.06 14.58 -10.98
CA LYS A 207 5.93 15.36 -9.73
C LYS A 207 5.22 14.57 -8.64
N LEU A 208 4.09 13.93 -8.97
CA LEU A 208 3.31 13.15 -8.02
C LEU A 208 4.09 11.91 -7.57
N PHE A 209 4.84 11.25 -8.47
CA PHE A 209 5.69 10.12 -8.12
C PHE A 209 6.78 10.54 -7.12
N ASN A 210 7.57 11.57 -7.44
CA ASN A 210 8.60 12.09 -6.55
C ASN A 210 8.01 12.59 -5.21
N MET A 211 6.82 13.20 -5.25
CA MET A 211 6.13 13.61 -4.03
C MET A 211 5.79 12.40 -3.17
N MET A 212 5.26 11.33 -3.75
CA MET A 212 4.92 10.09 -3.05
C MET A 212 6.17 9.47 -2.40
N ILE A 213 7.27 9.33 -3.15
CA ILE A 213 8.55 8.84 -2.61
C ILE A 213 8.94 9.63 -1.36
N ARG A 214 8.89 10.95 -1.44
CA ARG A 214 9.28 11.84 -0.34
C ARG A 214 8.34 11.75 0.86
N VAL A 215 7.02 11.89 0.67
CA VAL A 215 6.07 11.92 1.80
C VAL A 215 5.93 10.55 2.46
N MET A 216 6.00 9.49 1.67
CA MET A 216 6.01 8.12 2.16
C MET A 216 7.41 7.68 2.60
N LYS A 217 8.45 8.52 2.53
CA LYS A 217 9.83 8.20 2.94
C LYS A 217 10.34 6.87 2.34
N LEU A 218 10.01 6.62 1.07
CA LEU A 218 10.42 5.41 0.37
C LEU A 218 11.88 5.58 -0.07
N LYS A 219 12.71 4.55 0.18
CA LYS A 219 14.07 4.49 -0.34
C LYS A 219 14.02 3.88 -1.73
N LEU A 220 14.30 4.65 -2.77
CA LEU A 220 14.36 4.12 -4.14
C LEU A 220 15.55 3.18 -4.30
N HIS A 221 15.35 2.08 -4.99
CA HIS A 221 16.44 1.23 -5.43
C HIS A 221 17.22 1.94 -6.54
N THR A 222 18.50 2.19 -6.31
CA THR A 222 19.42 2.71 -7.33
C THR A 222 20.27 1.57 -7.84
N SER A 223 20.00 1.12 -9.07
CA SER A 223 20.89 0.19 -9.78
C SER A 223 22.22 0.91 -10.00
N HIS A 224 23.30 0.40 -9.39
CA HIS A 224 24.67 0.80 -9.70
C HIS A 224 25.18 0.09 -10.96
#